data_AF-A0A4P9W1X2-F1
#
_entry.id   AF-A0A4P9W1X2-F1
#
_cell.length_a   1.000
_cell.length_b   1.000
_cell.length_c   1.000
_cell.angle_alpha   90.00
_cell.angle_beta   90.00
_cell.angle_gamma   90.00
#
_symmetry.space_group_name_H-M   'P 1'
#
loop_
_entity.id
_entity.type
_entity.pdbx_description
1 polymer ?
#
loop_
_entity_poly.entity_id
_entity_poly.type
_entity_poly.pdbx_seq_one_letter_code
_entity_poly.pdbx_strand_id
1 'polypeptide(L)'
;YKNVRFECCRPHPLRHHNEELVAALKVLERQRELKGEDKNALSYRHAISAFISYPRKISSWREAERMKGVGAKIASKVKEFLQRNRLEEAELIKKSDWFQTVDMFAKVYSVGPKTAQEWYDRGHRTIDDVRENETHLSRMQSIGLNLFDDFNQR
;
A
#
# COMPACT_ATOMS: atom_id res chain seq x y z
N TYR A 1 19.72 4.55 15.43
CA TYR A 1 18.28 4.82 15.30
C TYR A 1 17.91 6.02 16.16
N LYS A 2 17.23 7.02 15.59
CA LYS A 2 16.71 8.18 16.31
C LYS A 2 15.19 8.10 16.31
N ASN A 3 14.56 7.94 17.48
CA ASN A 3 13.11 7.88 17.63
C ASN A 3 12.50 9.31 17.60
N VAL A 4 12.61 9.98 16.45
CA VAL A 4 12.19 11.37 16.24
C VAL A 4 10.88 11.44 15.48
N ARG A 5 10.09 12.51 15.61
CA ARG A 5 8.78 12.62 14.95
C ARG A 5 8.88 12.54 13.43
N PHE A 6 9.76 13.33 12.83
CA PHE A 6 9.85 13.49 11.37
C PHE A 6 10.71 12.42 10.70
N GLU A 7 10.27 11.95 9.53
CA GLU A 7 10.91 10.90 8.74
C GLU A 7 12.22 11.37 8.12
N CYS A 8 12.29 12.63 7.67
CA CYS A 8 13.49 13.23 7.09
C CYS A 8 14.69 13.28 8.04
N CYS A 9 14.47 13.09 9.33
CA CYS A 9 15.52 13.08 10.37
C CYS A 9 15.99 11.66 10.72
N ARG A 10 15.59 10.63 9.95
CA ARG A 10 15.91 9.21 10.20
C ARG A 10 16.64 8.61 9.01
N PRO A 11 17.59 7.68 9.22
CA PRO A 11 18.19 6.92 8.12
C PRO A 11 17.15 5.95 7.54
N HIS A 12 17.02 5.92 6.21
CA HIS A 12 16.05 5.08 5.51
C HIS A 12 16.77 4.18 4.48
N PRO A 13 17.40 3.09 4.92
CA PRO A 13 18.19 2.24 4.04
C PRO A 13 17.32 1.45 3.06
N LEU A 14 17.86 1.15 1.88
CA LEU A 14 17.17 0.34 0.86
C LEU A 14 16.90 -1.09 1.36
N ARG A 15 17.87 -1.68 2.06
CA ARG A 15 17.75 -2.98 2.74
C ARG A 15 17.64 -2.77 4.24
N HIS A 16 16.69 -3.45 4.89
CA HIS A 16 16.41 -3.24 6.31
C HIS A 16 16.01 -4.55 6.98
N HIS A 17 16.01 -4.58 8.32
CA HIS A 17 15.79 -5.82 9.05
C HIS A 17 14.32 -6.32 9.02
N ASN A 18 13.37 -5.40 8.82
CA ASN A 18 11.92 -5.66 8.95
C ASN A 18 11.20 -5.80 7.60
N GLU A 19 11.84 -6.37 6.56
CA GLU A 19 11.31 -6.46 5.19
C GLU A 19 9.92 -7.12 5.10
N GLU A 20 9.74 -8.28 5.69
CA GLU A 20 8.45 -9.01 5.64
C GLU A 20 7.32 -8.25 6.33
N LEU A 21 7.58 -7.67 7.50
CA LEU A 21 6.60 -6.86 8.23
C LEU A 21 6.20 -5.63 7.41
N VAL A 22 7.19 -4.93 6.85
CA VAL A 22 6.96 -3.75 6.02
C VAL A 22 6.18 -4.13 4.75
N ALA A 23 6.50 -5.25 4.11
CA ALA A 23 5.77 -5.72 2.94
C ALA A 23 4.29 -6.00 3.26
N ALA A 24 4.01 -6.65 4.40
CA ALA A 24 2.64 -6.92 4.83
C ALA A 24 1.88 -5.62 5.17
N LEU A 25 2.54 -4.66 5.83
CA LEU A 25 1.93 -3.36 6.15
C LEU A 25 1.69 -2.48 4.92
N LYS A 26 2.56 -2.54 3.90
CA LYS A 26 2.37 -1.83 2.62
C LYS A 26 1.10 -2.28 1.90
N VAL A 27 0.71 -3.55 2.03
CA VAL A 27 -0.56 -4.04 1.48
C VAL A 27 -1.75 -3.38 2.19
N LEU A 28 -1.68 -3.26 3.52
CA LEU A 28 -2.72 -2.57 4.29
C LEU A 28 -2.79 -1.08 3.93
N GLU A 29 -1.63 -0.43 3.82
CA GLU A 29 -1.50 0.96 3.38
C GLU A 29 -2.15 1.16 2.01
N ARG A 30 -1.77 0.34 1.03
CA ARG A 30 -2.27 0.41 -0.34
C ARG A 30 -3.78 0.23 -0.39
N GLN A 31 -4.35 -0.72 0.35
CA GLN A 31 -5.81 -0.88 0.41
C GLN A 31 -6.48 0.40 0.93
N ARG A 32 -5.93 1.02 1.99
CA ARG A 32 -6.52 2.22 2.59
C ARG A 32 -6.46 3.39 1.61
N GLU A 33 -5.36 3.54 0.88
CA GLU A 33 -5.23 4.51 -0.22
C GLU A 33 -6.27 4.26 -1.32
N LEU A 34 -6.42 3.01 -1.77
CA LEU A 34 -7.41 2.64 -2.79
C LEU A 34 -8.85 2.88 -2.34
N LYS A 35 -9.14 2.85 -1.04
CA LYS A 35 -10.46 3.20 -0.47
C LYS A 35 -10.66 4.70 -0.23
N GLY A 36 -9.66 5.54 -0.50
CA GLY A 36 -9.70 6.97 -0.17
C GLY A 36 -9.56 7.29 1.32
N GLU A 37 -9.09 6.34 2.14
CA GLU A 37 -8.85 6.52 3.57
C GLU A 37 -7.46 7.13 3.84
N ASP A 38 -7.19 8.32 3.30
CA ASP A 38 -5.85 8.93 3.25
C ASP A 38 -5.18 9.09 4.62
N LYS A 39 -5.97 9.42 5.66
CA LYS A 39 -5.47 9.56 7.04
C LYS A 39 -4.99 8.23 7.62
N ASN A 40 -5.70 7.13 7.29
CA ASN A 40 -5.30 5.79 7.70
C ASN A 40 -4.07 5.34 6.93
N ALA A 41 -4.04 5.53 5.60
CA ALA A 41 -2.87 5.25 4.78
C ALA A 41 -1.63 6.02 5.26
N LEU A 42 -1.78 7.30 5.59
CA LEU A 42 -0.71 8.13 6.16
C LEU A 42 -0.19 7.57 7.50
N SER A 43 -1.07 7.08 8.37
CA SER A 43 -0.66 6.44 9.62
C SER A 43 0.19 5.19 9.38
N TYR A 44 -0.15 4.38 8.36
CA TYR A 44 0.68 3.26 7.94
C TYR A 44 2.03 3.71 7.38
N ARG A 45 2.07 4.77 6.56
CA ARG A 45 3.32 5.35 6.04
C ARG A 45 4.29 5.77 7.14
N HIS A 46 3.78 6.47 8.16
CA HIS A 46 4.58 6.87 9.33
C HIS A 46 5.17 5.66 10.07
N ALA A 47 4.35 4.63 10.30
CA ALA A 47 4.80 3.41 10.96
C ALA A 47 5.82 2.62 10.12
N ILE A 48 5.56 2.44 8.83
CA ILE A 48 6.46 1.76 7.88
C ILE A 48 7.82 2.46 7.85
N SER A 49 7.83 3.79 7.75
CA SER A 49 9.08 4.56 7.79
C SER A 49 9.85 4.37 9.09
N ALA A 50 9.14 4.28 10.23
CA ALA A 50 9.76 3.95 11.52
C ALA A 50 10.40 2.56 11.52
N PHE A 51 9.73 1.56 10.95
CA PHE A 51 10.22 0.17 10.90
C PHE A 51 11.38 -0.04 9.93
N ILE A 52 11.40 0.68 8.81
CA ILE A 52 12.54 0.67 7.86
C ILE A 52 13.78 1.28 8.50
N SER A 53 13.61 2.37 9.25
CA SER A 53 14.70 3.07 9.93
C SER A 53 15.24 2.32 11.17
N TYR A 54 14.58 1.22 11.55
CA TYR A 54 14.86 0.52 12.80
C TYR A 54 16.08 -0.40 12.65
N PRO A 55 17.04 -0.39 13.59
CA PRO A 55 18.38 -0.93 13.38
C PRO A 55 18.47 -2.45 13.61
N ARG A 56 17.35 -3.11 13.91
CA ARG A 56 17.26 -4.57 14.13
C ARG A 56 15.85 -5.05 13.85
N LYS A 57 15.63 -6.37 13.90
CA LYS A 57 14.28 -6.94 13.87
C LYS A 57 13.52 -6.53 15.14
N ILE A 58 12.25 -6.14 14.96
CA ILE A 58 11.36 -5.84 16.09
C ILE A 58 11.04 -7.16 16.79
N SER A 59 11.31 -7.21 18.10
CA SER A 59 11.13 -8.42 18.91
C SER A 59 9.85 -8.40 19.75
N SER A 60 9.23 -7.23 19.94
CA SER A 60 8.05 -7.08 20.79
C SER A 60 7.13 -5.98 20.28
N TRP A 61 5.82 -6.18 20.42
CA TRP A 61 4.83 -5.17 20.08
C TRP A 61 4.93 -3.91 20.97
N ARG A 62 5.39 -4.05 22.22
CA ARG A 62 5.62 -2.90 23.13
C ARG A 62 6.73 -1.98 22.64
N GLU A 63 7.71 -2.55 21.95
CA GLU A 63 8.79 -1.80 21.33
C GLU A 63 8.27 -0.98 20.16
N ALA A 64 7.42 -1.58 19.32
CA ALA A 64 6.74 -0.90 18.23
C ALA A 64 5.84 0.25 18.73
N GLU A 65 5.07 0.03 19.80
CA GLU A 65 4.19 1.06 20.40
C GLU A 65 4.96 2.29 20.91
N ARG A 66 6.22 2.12 21.35
CA ARG A 66 7.08 3.23 21.79
C ARG A 66 7.66 4.04 20.62
N MET A 67 7.57 3.56 19.39
CA MET A 67 8.10 4.26 18.22
C MET A 67 7.19 5.42 17.82
N LYS A 68 7.79 6.60 17.58
CA LYS A 68 7.06 7.76 17.09
C LYS A 68 6.55 7.49 15.67
N GLY A 69 5.24 7.62 15.50
CA GLY A 69 4.53 7.32 14.24
C GLY A 69 3.81 5.96 14.25
N VAL A 70 3.96 5.16 15.30
CA VAL A 70 3.23 3.88 15.45
C VAL A 70 2.08 4.06 16.44
N GLY A 71 0.85 3.89 15.96
CA GLY A 71 -0.35 3.90 16.81
C GLY A 71 -0.69 2.52 17.37
N ALA A 72 -1.56 2.48 18.39
CA ALA A 72 -1.98 1.25 19.07
C ALA A 72 -2.54 0.18 18.11
N LYS A 73 -3.30 0.57 17.09
CA LYS A 73 -3.82 -0.35 16.06
C LYS A 73 -2.69 -1.02 15.28
N ILE A 74 -1.67 -0.26 14.87
CA ILE A 74 -0.52 -0.79 14.12
C ILE A 74 0.36 -1.65 15.03
N ALA A 75 0.56 -1.25 16.29
CA ALA A 75 1.26 -2.09 17.27
C ALA A 75 0.56 -3.44 17.49
N SER A 76 -0.78 -3.46 17.49
CA SER A 76 -1.57 -4.70 17.52
C SER A 76 -1.32 -5.57 16.28
N LYS A 77 -1.20 -4.98 15.09
CA LYS A 77 -0.79 -5.70 13.87
C LYS A 77 0.63 -6.25 13.98
N VAL A 78 1.57 -5.51 14.56
CA VAL A 78 2.92 -6.03 14.83
C VAL A 78 2.84 -7.22 15.79
N LYS A 79 1.99 -7.18 16.82
CA LYS A 79 1.77 -8.33 17.72
C LYS A 79 1.28 -9.56 16.95
N GLU A 80 0.28 -9.41 16.08
CA GLU A 80 -0.23 -10.48 15.21
C GLU A 80 0.89 -11.05 14.32
N PHE A 81 1.66 -10.17 13.68
CA PHE A 81 2.78 -10.55 12.83
C PHE A 81 3.84 -11.34 13.60
N LEU A 82 4.23 -10.90 14.79
CA LEU A 82 5.24 -11.61 15.61
C LEU A 82 4.77 -12.98 16.07
N GLN A 83 3.46 -13.21 16.20
CA GLN A 83 2.91 -14.51 16.61
C GLN A 83 2.80 -15.50 15.45
N ARG A 84 2.46 -15.02 14.25
CA ARG A 84 2.10 -15.87 13.11
C ARG A 84 3.08 -15.78 11.94
N ASN A 85 4.05 -14.86 11.99
CA ASN A 85 4.92 -14.42 10.88
C ASN A 85 4.14 -14.00 9.62
N ARG A 86 2.87 -13.61 9.79
CA ARG A 86 1.99 -13.14 8.69
C ARG A 86 0.86 -12.28 9.25
N LEU A 87 0.31 -11.43 8.41
CA LEU A 87 -0.92 -10.68 8.71
C LEU A 87 -2.06 -11.29 7.90
N GLU A 88 -3.06 -11.85 8.59
CA GLU A 88 -4.20 -12.50 7.92
C GLU A 88 -4.99 -11.49 7.10
N GLU A 89 -5.14 -10.27 7.62
CA GLU A 89 -5.79 -9.18 6.88
C GLU A 89 -5.05 -8.88 5.56
N ALA A 90 -3.72 -8.83 5.56
CA ALA A 90 -2.97 -8.55 4.33
C ALA A 90 -3.15 -9.65 3.28
N GLU A 91 -3.19 -10.92 3.71
CA GLU A 91 -3.40 -12.05 2.80
C GLU A 91 -4.83 -12.10 2.23
N LEU A 92 -5.83 -11.76 3.05
CA LEU A 92 -7.21 -11.63 2.57
C LEU A 92 -7.37 -10.50 1.56
N ILE A 93 -6.68 -9.37 1.78
CA ILE A 93 -6.70 -8.23 0.87
C ILE A 93 -6.08 -8.59 -0.48
N LYS A 94 -4.93 -9.25 -0.49
CA LYS A 94 -4.30 -9.70 -1.75
C LYS A 94 -5.20 -10.61 -2.57
N LYS A 95 -6.03 -11.42 -1.91
CA LYS A 95 -6.98 -12.34 -2.56
C LYS A 95 -8.28 -11.68 -2.98
N SER A 96 -8.56 -10.45 -2.55
CA SER A 96 -9.80 -9.76 -2.89
C SER A 96 -9.78 -9.33 -4.36
N ASP A 97 -10.80 -9.74 -5.11
CA ASP A 97 -10.96 -9.34 -6.52
C ASP A 97 -11.06 -7.82 -6.67
N TRP A 98 -11.75 -7.17 -5.72
CA TRP A 98 -11.85 -5.71 -5.68
C TRP A 98 -10.47 -5.07 -5.56
N PHE A 99 -9.63 -5.55 -4.63
CA PHE A 99 -8.31 -4.99 -4.42
C PHE A 99 -7.40 -5.20 -5.63
N GLN A 100 -7.39 -6.41 -6.20
CA GLN A 100 -6.58 -6.73 -7.37
C GLN A 100 -6.97 -5.87 -8.58
N THR A 101 -8.27 -5.74 -8.84
CA THR A 101 -8.79 -4.98 -9.97
C THR A 101 -8.52 -3.49 -9.82
N VAL A 102 -8.86 -2.91 -8.66
CA VAL A 102 -8.69 -1.48 -8.40
C VAL A 102 -7.19 -1.11 -8.33
N ASP A 103 -6.34 -1.97 -7.76
CA ASP A 103 -4.89 -1.76 -7.76
C ASP A 103 -4.31 -1.79 -9.17
N MET A 104 -4.79 -2.70 -10.03
CA MET A 104 -4.39 -2.78 -11.43
C MET A 104 -4.81 -1.52 -12.20
N PHE A 105 -6.05 -1.06 -12.05
CA PHE A 105 -6.51 0.19 -12.66
C PHE A 105 -5.71 1.40 -12.19
N ALA A 106 -5.40 1.48 -10.90
CA ALA A 106 -4.59 2.56 -10.33
C ALA A 106 -3.11 2.52 -10.73
N LYS A 107 -2.63 1.50 -11.46
CA LYS A 107 -1.30 1.47 -12.09
C LYS A 107 -1.28 2.10 -13.47
N VAL A 108 -2.44 2.26 -14.11
CA VAL A 108 -2.54 2.91 -15.40
C VAL A 108 -2.08 4.36 -15.27
N TYR A 109 -1.22 4.81 -16.18
CA TYR A 109 -0.74 6.18 -16.17
C TYR A 109 -1.92 7.16 -16.21
N SER A 110 -1.87 8.20 -15.37
CA SER A 110 -2.94 9.19 -15.20
C SER A 110 -4.25 8.67 -14.55
N VAL A 111 -4.25 7.47 -13.94
CA VAL A 111 -5.39 6.92 -13.21
C VAL A 111 -5.07 6.85 -11.72
N GLY A 112 -5.85 7.56 -10.91
CA GLY A 112 -5.75 7.52 -9.45
C GLY A 112 -6.79 6.61 -8.80
N PRO A 113 -6.75 6.46 -7.46
CA PRO A 113 -7.69 5.63 -6.70
C PRO A 113 -9.17 5.92 -6.96
N LYS A 114 -9.53 7.18 -7.19
CA LYS A 114 -10.92 7.58 -7.45
C LYS A 114 -11.42 7.03 -8.78
N THR A 115 -10.71 7.29 -9.87
CA THR A 115 -11.06 6.80 -11.20
C THR A 115 -11.00 5.28 -11.27
N ALA A 116 -10.03 4.65 -10.61
CA ALA A 116 -9.94 3.20 -10.52
C ALA A 116 -11.18 2.57 -9.85
N GLN A 117 -11.70 3.19 -8.79
CA GLN A 117 -12.95 2.76 -8.17
C GLN A 117 -14.15 3.00 -9.09
N GLU A 118 -14.23 4.17 -9.76
CA GLU A 118 -15.30 4.47 -10.71
C GLU A 118 -15.37 3.41 -11.84
N TRP A 119 -14.23 2.97 -12.38
CA TRP A 119 -14.19 1.91 -13.37
C TRP A 119 -14.66 0.56 -12.82
N TYR A 120 -14.26 0.22 -11.59
CA TYR A 120 -14.73 -0.99 -10.94
C TYR A 120 -16.26 -0.97 -10.72
N ASP A 121 -16.79 0.16 -10.26
CA ASP A 121 -18.22 0.35 -9.99
C ASP A 121 -19.06 0.31 -11.28
N ARG A 122 -18.48 0.71 -12.41
CA ARG A 122 -19.06 0.55 -13.76
C ARG A 122 -19.01 -0.88 -14.30
N GLY A 123 -18.36 -1.80 -13.58
CA GLY A 123 -18.31 -3.21 -13.92
C GLY A 123 -17.05 -3.66 -14.66
N HIS A 124 -16.10 -2.76 -14.95
CA HIS A 124 -14.84 -3.16 -15.58
C HIS A 124 -14.02 -4.03 -14.62
N ARG A 125 -13.40 -5.09 -15.16
CA ARG A 125 -12.54 -6.01 -14.40
C ARG A 125 -11.15 -6.16 -15.01
N THR A 126 -11.00 -5.87 -16.29
CA THR A 126 -9.73 -5.95 -17.01
C THR A 126 -9.36 -4.60 -17.65
N ILE A 127 -8.08 -4.43 -18.03
CA ILE A 127 -7.64 -3.25 -18.78
C ILE A 127 -8.32 -3.18 -20.16
N ASP A 128 -8.52 -4.34 -20.80
CA ASP A 128 -9.20 -4.44 -22.09
C ASP A 128 -10.67 -4.02 -21.99
N ASP A 129 -11.36 -4.39 -20.90
CA ASP A 129 -12.74 -3.94 -20.66
C ASP A 129 -12.82 -2.41 -20.67
N VAL A 130 -11.84 -1.73 -20.08
CA VAL A 130 -11.76 -0.26 -20.04
C VAL A 130 -11.41 0.29 -21.43
N ARG A 131 -10.45 -0.31 -22.14
CA ARG A 131 -10.07 0.12 -23.49
C ARG A 131 -11.23 0.05 -24.48
N GLU A 132 -12.07 -0.98 -24.37
CA GLU A 132 -13.16 -1.24 -25.32
C GLU A 132 -14.47 -0.53 -24.96
N ASN A 133 -14.79 -0.43 -23.66
CA ASN A 133 -16.13 -0.03 -23.21
C ASN A 133 -16.18 1.34 -22.52
N GLU A 134 -15.05 1.92 -22.15
CA GLU A 134 -15.04 3.25 -21.49
C GLU A 134 -15.08 4.38 -22.53
N THR A 135 -16.14 5.19 -22.46
CA THR A 135 -16.39 6.27 -23.43
C THR A 135 -15.82 7.61 -23.00
N HIS A 136 -15.53 7.79 -21.71
CA HIS A 136 -15.09 9.05 -21.13
C HIS A 136 -13.63 9.02 -20.66
N LEU A 137 -12.72 8.59 -21.54
CA LEU A 137 -11.28 8.61 -21.29
C LEU A 137 -10.67 9.97 -21.62
N SER A 138 -9.87 10.51 -20.71
CA SER A 138 -8.99 11.63 -21.05
C SER A 138 -7.90 11.19 -22.03
N ARG A 139 -7.31 12.14 -22.75
CA ARG A 139 -6.17 11.85 -23.66
C ARG A 139 -5.02 11.14 -22.93
N MET A 140 -4.75 11.53 -21.69
CA MET A 140 -3.67 10.92 -20.89
C MET A 140 -4.02 9.50 -20.44
N GLN A 141 -5.27 9.24 -20.07
CA GLN A 141 -5.74 7.89 -19.71
C GLN A 141 -5.69 6.96 -20.91
N SER A 142 -6.08 7.44 -22.10
CA SER A 142 -6.00 6.65 -23.35
C SER A 142 -4.56 6.22 -23.67
N ILE A 143 -3.60 7.16 -23.55
CA ILE A 143 -2.18 6.84 -23.70
C ILE A 143 -1.72 5.84 -22.63
N GLY A 144 -2.13 6.06 -21.38
CA GLY A 144 -1.79 5.18 -20.26
C GLY A 144 -2.31 3.76 -20.43
N LEU A 145 -3.49 3.59 -21.02
CA LEU A 145 -4.04 2.28 -21.36
C LEU A 145 -3.29 1.64 -22.52
N ASN A 146 -2.97 2.39 -23.58
CA ASN A 146 -2.26 1.85 -24.75
C ASN A 146 -0.83 1.39 -24.42
N LEU A 147 -0.14 2.11 -23.53
CA LEU A 147 1.23 1.81 -23.11
C LEU A 147 1.30 1.07 -21.77
N PHE A 148 0.18 0.52 -21.29
CA PHE A 148 0.11 -0.11 -19.97
C PHE A 148 1.14 -1.23 -19.83
N ASP A 149 1.22 -2.12 -20.82
CA ASP A 149 2.11 -3.27 -20.78
C ASP A 149 3.58 -2.85 -20.85
N ASP A 150 3.91 -1.82 -21.64
CA ASP A 150 5.26 -1.25 -21.73
C ASP A 150 5.69 -0.61 -20.40
N PHE A 151 4.80 0.13 -19.73
CA PHE A 151 5.09 0.71 -18.41
C PHE A 151 5.19 -0.33 -17.29
N ASN A 152 4.59 -1.50 -17.47
CA ASN A 152 4.60 -2.56 -16.47
C ASN A 152 5.78 -3.53 -16.64
N GLN A 153 6.57 -3.40 -17.71
CA GLN A 153 7.84 -4.09 -17.86
C GLN A 153 8.89 -3.46 -16.93
N ARG A 154 9.50 -4.28 -16.07
CA ARG A 154 10.48 -3.88 -15.05
C ARG A 154 11.79 -4.60 -15.24
#